data_AF-A0A2S4Z1H3-F1
#
_entry.id   AF-A0A2S4Z1H3-F1
#
_cell.length_a   1.000
_cell.length_b   1.000
_cell.length_c   1.000
_cell.angle_alpha   90.00
_cell.angle_beta   90.00
_cell.angle_gamma   90.00
#
_symmetry.space_group_name_H-M   'P 1'
#
loop_
_entity.id
_entity.type
_entity.pdbx_description
1 polymer ?
#
loop_
_entity_poly.entity_id
_entity_poly.type
_entity_poly.pdbx_seq_one_letter_code
_entity_poly.pdbx_strand_id
1 'polypeptide(L)'
;MPRPRRHAVLLVSALCLSLPLTACSSGSFGSGRPGADAGGRLTFALSSDPTCVDPHQAATSDAFYAARGIVDSLTDQDPRT
;
A
#
# COMPACT_ATOMS: atom_id res chain seq x y z
N MET A 1 -36.12 -8.84 -42.25
CA MET A 1 -36.26 -9.83 -41.16
C MET A 1 -34.88 -10.09 -40.53
N PRO A 2 -34.37 -9.21 -39.65
CA PRO A 2 -33.07 -9.41 -39.02
C PRO A 2 -33.16 -10.56 -38.00
N ARG A 3 -32.23 -11.52 -38.09
CA ARG A 3 -32.26 -12.79 -37.35
C ARG A 3 -32.08 -12.54 -35.84
N PRO A 4 -32.93 -13.10 -34.96
CA PRO A 4 -32.92 -12.86 -33.51
C PRO A 4 -31.57 -13.23 -32.85
N ARG A 5 -30.84 -14.16 -33.46
CA ARG A 5 -29.49 -14.57 -33.03
C ARG A 5 -28.44 -13.45 -33.18
N ARG A 6 -28.59 -12.55 -34.15
CA ARG A 6 -27.66 -11.43 -34.36
C ARG A 6 -27.84 -10.34 -33.31
N HIS A 7 -29.08 -10.11 -32.87
CA HIS A 7 -29.40 -9.15 -31.81
C HIS A 7 -28.90 -9.61 -30.44
N ALA A 8 -29.00 -10.91 -30.14
CA ALA A 8 -28.47 -11.47 -28.91
C ALA A 8 -26.94 -11.30 -28.81
N VAL A 9 -26.21 -11.53 -29.90
CA VAL A 9 -24.74 -11.35 -29.93
C VAL A 9 -24.34 -9.88 -29.69
N LEU A 10 -25.07 -8.94 -30.31
CA LEU A 10 -24.79 -7.51 -30.14
C LEU A 10 -25.04 -7.03 -28.70
N LEU A 11 -26.11 -7.52 -28.06
CA LEU A 11 -26.43 -7.16 -26.67
C LEU A 11 -25.38 -7.70 -25.69
N VAL A 12 -24.92 -8.94 -25.88
CA VAL A 12 -23.87 -9.54 -25.04
C VAL A 12 -22.55 -8.77 -25.19
N SER A 13 -22.17 -8.41 -26.43
CA SER A 13 -20.94 -7.62 -26.64
C SER A 13 -21.00 -6.24 -26.00
N ALA A 14 -22.17 -5.58 -26.05
CA ALA A 14 -22.36 -4.26 -25.44
C ALA A 14 -22.28 -4.33 -23.91
N LEU A 15 -22.84 -5.39 -23.30
CA LEU A 15 -22.78 -5.59 -21.86
C LEU A 15 -21.35 -5.90 -21.38
N CYS A 16 -20.61 -6.77 -22.07
CA CYS A 16 -19.23 -7.07 -21.71
C CYS A 16 -18.31 -5.84 -21.76
N LEU A 17 -18.57 -4.90 -22.67
CA LEU A 17 -17.77 -3.69 -22.80
C LEU A 17 -18.11 -2.62 -21.75
N SER A 18 -19.35 -2.55 -21.26
CA SER A 18 -19.77 -1.51 -20.31
C SER A 18 -19.34 -1.78 -18.86
N LEU A 19 -19.23 -3.05 -18.45
CA LEU A 19 -18.78 -3.45 -17.11
C LEU A 19 -17.42 -2.85 -16.69
N PRO A 20 -16.34 -2.92 -17.50
CA PRO A 20 -15.05 -2.34 -17.11
C PRO A 20 -15.06 -0.81 -17.07
N LEU A 21 -15.89 -0.13 -17.87
CA LEU A 21 -15.96 1.34 -17.85
C LEU A 21 -16.56 1.89 -16.56
N THR A 22 -17.55 1.21 -15.97
CA THR A 22 -18.12 1.63 -14.68
C THR A 22 -17.19 1.42 -13.49
N ALA A 23 -16.18 0.55 -13.61
CA ALA A 23 -15.19 0.32 -12.54
C ALA A 23 -14.24 1.51 -12.33
N CYS A 24 -14.03 2.37 -13.33
CA CYS A 24 -13.24 3.59 -13.17
C CYS A 24 -13.99 4.73 -12.46
N SER A 25 -15.31 4.62 -12.28
CA SER A 25 -16.11 5.63 -11.57
C SER A 25 -16.24 5.35 -10.07
N SER A 26 -15.55 4.33 -9.53
CA SER A 26 -15.48 4.14 -8.08
C SER A 26 -14.58 5.22 -7.47
N GLY A 27 -15.15 6.41 -7.27
CA GLY A 27 -14.61 7.38 -6.33
C GLY A 27 -14.52 6.69 -4.98
N SER A 28 -13.30 6.49 -4.49
CA SER A 28 -13.05 5.98 -3.16
C SER A 28 -13.68 6.97 -2.18
N PHE A 29 -14.84 6.63 -1.62
CA PHE A 29 -15.32 7.27 -0.41
C PHE A 29 -14.28 6.95 0.64
N GLY A 30 -13.43 7.93 0.95
CA GLY A 30 -12.35 7.79 1.90
C GLY A 30 -12.91 7.22 3.19
N SER A 31 -12.63 5.94 3.46
CA SER A 31 -12.75 5.41 4.79
C SER A 31 -11.77 6.25 5.61
N GLY A 32 -12.31 7.18 6.41
CA GLY A 32 -11.52 7.94 7.34
C GLY A 32 -10.73 6.94 8.15
N ARG A 33 -9.41 6.90 7.96
CA ARG A 33 -8.55 6.03 8.75
C ARG A 33 -8.74 6.48 10.19
N PRO A 34 -9.26 5.64 11.09
CA PRO A 34 -9.24 5.98 12.50
C PRO A 34 -7.81 6.36 12.87
N GLY A 35 -7.64 7.40 13.69
CA GLY A 35 -6.33 7.82 14.17
C GLY A 35 -5.61 6.64 14.82
N ALA A 36 -4.29 6.61 14.72
CA ALA A 36 -3.51 5.55 15.36
C ALA A 36 -3.78 5.55 16.87
N ASP A 37 -4.05 4.38 17.44
CA ASP A 37 -4.17 4.21 18.88
C ASP A 37 -2.85 4.59 19.55
N ALA A 38 -2.93 5.37 20.63
CA ALA A 38 -1.75 5.77 21.38
C ALA A 38 -1.22 4.58 22.21
N GLY A 39 0.06 4.25 22.02
CA GLY A 39 0.76 3.25 22.81
C GLY A 39 0.63 1.81 22.29
N GLY A 40 0.96 0.85 23.15
CA GLY A 40 1.00 -0.58 22.82
C GLY A 40 2.42 -1.13 22.66
N ARG A 41 2.53 -2.41 22.28
CA ARG A 41 3.80 -3.11 22.06
C ARG A 41 3.87 -3.61 20.62
N LEU A 42 4.77 -3.02 19.84
CA LEU A 42 5.12 -3.52 18.52
C LEU A 42 6.14 -4.65 18.67
N THR A 43 5.87 -5.81 18.08
CA THR A 43 6.82 -6.93 18.00
C THR A 43 7.05 -7.24 16.53
N PHE A 44 8.30 -7.19 16.07
CA PHE A 44 8.68 -7.46 14.70
C PHE A 44 9.99 -8.25 14.66
N ALA A 45 10.24 -8.95 13.56
CA ALA A 45 11.46 -9.74 13.37
C ALA A 45 12.47 -8.99 12.49
N LEU A 46 13.75 -9.19 12.77
CA LEU A 46 14.88 -8.76 11.94
C LEU A 46 15.55 -10.00 11.33
N SER A 47 16.18 -9.82 10.17
CA SER A 47 16.84 -10.94 9.48
C SER A 47 18.20 -11.30 10.08
N SER A 48 18.82 -10.34 10.75
CA SER A 48 20.15 -10.42 11.37
C SER A 48 20.21 -9.59 12.64
N ASP A 49 21.12 -9.96 13.53
CA ASP A 49 21.32 -9.26 14.81
C ASP A 49 21.98 -7.88 14.59
N PRO A 50 21.42 -6.80 15.15
CA PRO A 50 22.06 -5.48 15.15
C PRO A 50 23.22 -5.46 16.16
N THR A 51 24.45 -5.60 15.68
CA THR A 51 25.65 -5.74 16.52
C THR A 51 26.18 -4.43 17.10
N CYS A 52 25.73 -3.28 16.60
CA CYS A 52 26.16 -1.95 17.04
C CYS A 52 24.97 -1.00 17.10
N VAL A 53 24.90 -0.19 18.17
CA VAL A 53 23.85 0.83 18.36
C VAL A 53 24.26 2.21 17.84
N ASP A 54 25.57 2.43 17.62
CA ASP A 54 26.07 3.68 17.08
C ASP A 54 25.71 3.79 15.58
N PRO A 55 24.83 4.75 15.20
CA PRO A 55 24.39 4.89 13.82
C PRO A 55 25.54 5.28 12.87
N HIS A 56 26.64 5.84 13.37
CA HIS A 56 27.81 6.18 12.54
C HIS A 56 28.62 4.95 12.10
N GLN A 57 28.42 3.81 12.77
CA GLN A 57 29.15 2.56 12.51
C GLN A 57 28.24 1.43 12.00
N ALA A 58 26.93 1.69 11.87
CA ALA A 58 25.97 0.71 11.41
C ALA A 58 26.21 0.32 9.93
N ALA A 59 26.44 -0.97 9.68
CA ALA A 59 26.75 -1.50 8.35
C ALA A 59 25.59 -2.27 7.70
N THR A 60 24.48 -2.49 8.41
CA THR A 60 23.35 -3.30 7.94
C THR A 60 22.03 -2.57 8.07
N SER A 61 21.08 -2.85 7.17
CA SER A 61 19.72 -2.28 7.22
C SER A 61 19.00 -2.63 8.53
N ASP A 62 19.22 -3.84 9.05
CA ASP A 62 18.63 -4.29 10.32
C ASP A 62 19.10 -3.44 11.51
N ALA A 63 20.37 -3.02 11.53
CA ALA A 63 20.87 -2.07 12.54
C ALA A 63 20.22 -0.69 12.40
N PHE A 64 20.02 -0.20 11.18
CA PHE A 64 19.35 1.08 10.95
C PHE A 64 17.87 1.08 11.37
N TYR A 65 17.16 -0.04 11.22
CA TYR A 65 15.77 -0.14 11.68
C TYR A 65 15.65 0.04 13.20
N ALA A 66 16.61 -0.48 13.96
CA ALA A 66 16.65 -0.30 15.41
C ALA A 66 17.08 1.13 15.81
N ALA A 67 18.11 1.67 15.17
CA ALA A 67 18.69 2.98 15.54
C ALA A 67 17.72 4.16 15.29
N ARG A 68 16.92 4.14 14.23
CA ARG A 68 15.99 5.25 13.90
C ARG A 68 14.92 5.54 14.96
N GLY A 69 14.63 4.60 15.86
CA GLY A 69 13.69 4.82 16.96
C GLY A 69 14.29 5.58 18.14
N ILE A 70 15.61 5.74 18.20
CA ILE A 70 16.33 6.28 19.37
C ILE A 70 17.21 7.50 19.05
N VAL A 71 17.53 7.74 17.78
CA VAL A 71 18.23 8.94 17.33
C VAL A 71 17.32 9.78 16.44
N ASP A 72 17.48 11.10 16.54
CA ASP A 72 16.77 12.05 15.70
C ASP A 72 17.72 12.59 14.61
N SER A 73 17.20 12.78 13.40
CA SER A 73 17.93 13.32 12.26
C SER A 73 17.36 14.68 11.91
N LEU A 74 18.22 15.60 11.44
CA LEU A 74 17.75 16.91 10.97
C LEU A 74 16.75 16.79 9.81
N THR A 75 16.83 15.68 9.07
CA THR A 75 15.87 15.32 8.03
C THR A 75 15.19 14.01 8.35
N ASP A 76 13.87 13.97 8.14
CA ASP A 76 13.09 12.74 8.15
C ASP A 76 13.02 12.14 6.74
N GLN A 77 12.92 10.82 6.66
CA GLN A 77 12.75 10.12 5.39
C GLN A 77 11.25 9.99 5.09
N ASP A 78 10.77 10.63 4.02
CA ASP A 78 9.36 10.48 3.59
C ASP A 78 9.17 9.09 2.97
N PRO A 79 8.34 8.20 3.54
CA PRO A 79 8.12 6.87 2.98
C PRO A 79 7.39 6.88 1.63
N ARG A 80 6.93 8.03 1.13
CA ARG A 80 6.23 8.18 -0.16
C ARG A 80 7.15 8.54 -1.33
N THR A 81 8.43 8.79 -1.09
CA THR A 81 9.44 9.16 -2.10
C THR A 81 10.68 8.30 -1.95
#